data_AF-N6Y6D3-F1
#
_entry.id   AF-N6Y6D3-F1
#
_cell.length_a   1.000
_cell.length_b   1.000
_cell.length_c   1.000
_cell.angle_alpha   90.00
_cell.angle_beta   90.00
_cell.angle_gamma   90.00
#
_symmetry.space_group_name_H-M   'P 1'
#
loop_
_entity.id
_entity.type
_entity.pdbx_description
1 polymer ?
#
loop_
_entity_poly.entity_id
_entity_poly.type
_entity_poly.pdbx_seq_one_letter_code
_entity_poly.pdbx_strand_id
1 'polypeptide(L)'
;MTNEKAAACLQALCTLMLDATASPSAVSKTLRGRLGPGWTSVAAVQWLTGKAAAEFFARQPADGSIAGIPMTAVPIFLAIAKEICGQFGRQPPSEAEFAERLHALGKQFGVDIPHA
;
A
#
# COMPACT_ATOMS: atom_id res chain seq x y z
N MET A 1 6.40 -15.53 6.42
CA MET A 1 6.82 -14.56 5.37
C MET A 1 5.67 -13.73 4.81
N THR A 2 4.51 -14.29 4.47
CA THR A 2 3.41 -13.52 3.82
C THR A 2 2.79 -12.43 4.70
N ASN A 3 2.72 -12.64 6.03
CA ASN A 3 2.20 -11.63 6.96
C ASN A 3 3.10 -10.38 7.03
N GLU A 4 4.41 -10.57 7.19
CA GLU A 4 5.38 -9.47 7.15
C GLU A 4 5.32 -8.68 5.84
N LYS A 5 5.17 -9.40 4.72
CA LYS A 5 5.01 -8.81 3.39
C LYS A 5 3.74 -7.95 3.29
N ALA A 6 2.60 -8.48 3.73
CA ALA A 6 1.34 -7.75 3.75
C ALA A 6 1.41 -6.52 4.64
N ALA A 7 1.99 -6.66 5.84
CA ALA A 7 2.22 -5.57 6.78
C ALA A 7 3.08 -4.47 6.16
N ALA A 8 4.22 -4.81 5.58
CA ALA A 8 5.12 -3.84 4.95
C ALA A 8 4.48 -3.13 3.75
N CYS A 9 3.70 -3.85 2.92
CA CYS A 9 3.03 -3.25 1.77
C CYS A 9 1.89 -2.30 2.19
N LEU A 10 1.08 -2.70 3.17
CA LEU A 10 0.02 -1.86 3.72
C LEU A 10 0.58 -0.62 4.43
N GLN A 11 1.66 -0.77 5.21
CA GLN A 11 2.33 0.37 5.84
C GLN A 11 2.88 1.34 4.81
N ALA A 12 3.55 0.86 3.77
CA ALA A 12 4.04 1.72 2.69
C ALA A 12 2.92 2.50 2.00
N LEU A 13 1.80 1.83 1.71
CA LEU A 13 0.60 2.46 1.15
C LEU A 13 0.03 3.52 2.08
N CYS A 14 -0.11 3.22 3.38
CA CYS A 14 -0.59 4.17 4.40
C CYS A 14 0.32 5.39 4.49
N THR A 15 1.64 5.18 4.60
CA THR A 15 2.61 6.28 4.71
C THR A 15 2.50 7.22 3.52
N LEU A 16 2.47 6.70 2.29
CA LEU A 16 2.37 7.54 1.09
C LEU A 16 1.00 8.19 0.90
N MET A 17 -0.07 7.55 1.37
CA MET A 17 -1.41 8.16 1.35
C MET A 17 -1.56 9.29 2.36
N LEU A 18 -1.11 9.08 3.59
CA LEU A 18 -1.47 9.92 4.74
C LEU A 18 -0.43 11.01 5.01
N ASP A 19 0.85 10.72 4.76
CA ASP A 19 1.93 11.67 4.97
C ASP A 19 2.35 12.29 3.64
N ALA A 20 1.89 13.51 3.39
CA ALA A 20 2.24 14.30 2.19
C ALA A 20 3.75 14.60 2.10
N THR A 21 4.48 14.51 3.21
CA THR A 21 5.92 14.76 3.28
C THR A 21 6.74 13.48 3.11
N ALA A 22 6.08 12.32 3.08
CA ALA A 22 6.75 11.04 2.94
C ALA A 22 7.52 10.97 1.63
N SER A 23 8.83 10.74 1.75
CA SER A 23 9.68 10.53 0.59
C SER A 23 9.47 9.12 0.02
N PRO A 24 9.06 8.97 -1.25
CA PRO A 24 8.82 7.66 -1.88
C PRO A 24 10.09 6.80 -1.91
N SER A 25 11.24 7.44 -2.10
CA SER A 25 12.54 6.77 -2.10
C SER A 25 12.93 6.28 -0.70
N ALA A 26 12.55 7.00 0.37
CA ALA A 26 12.74 6.55 1.74
C ALA A 26 11.84 5.35 2.06
N VAL A 27 10.57 5.37 1.62
CA VAL A 27 9.66 4.22 1.75
C VAL A 27 10.19 3.01 0.99
N SER A 28 10.62 3.19 -0.26
CA SER A 28 11.29 2.15 -1.05
C SER A 28 12.55 1.62 -0.35
N LYS A 29 13.38 2.48 0.24
CA LYS A 29 14.57 2.06 1.01
C LYS A 29 14.20 1.17 2.20
N THR A 30 13.17 1.55 2.96
CA THR A 30 12.65 0.74 4.07
C THR A 30 12.12 -0.62 3.58
N LEU A 31 11.37 -0.63 2.49
CA LEU A 31 10.86 -1.86 1.87
C LEU A 31 11.99 -2.79 1.42
N ARG A 32 13.05 -2.25 0.79
CA ARG A 32 14.22 -3.05 0.39
C ARG A 32 14.93 -3.68 1.59
N GLY A 33 15.06 -2.93 2.69
CA GLY A 33 15.66 -3.42 3.92
C GLY A 33 14.88 -4.57 4.59
N ARG A 34 13.55 -4.60 4.41
CA ARG A 34 12.68 -5.62 5.03
C ARG A 34 12.41 -6.81 4.12
N LEU A 35 12.15 -6.57 2.83
CA LEU A 35 11.62 -7.57 1.90
C LEU A 35 12.62 -7.98 0.81
N GLY A 36 13.73 -7.25 0.64
CA GLY A 36 14.78 -7.53 -0.33
C GLY A 36 14.88 -6.50 -1.47
N PRO A 37 15.95 -6.57 -2.30
CA PRO A 37 16.36 -5.49 -3.21
C PRO A 37 15.36 -5.11 -4.31
N GLY A 38 14.41 -6.00 -4.66
CA GLY A 38 13.38 -5.76 -5.68
C GLY A 38 12.15 -4.99 -5.19
N TRP A 39 12.08 -4.63 -3.91
CA TRP A 39 10.89 -3.99 -3.32
C TRP A 39 10.95 -2.47 -3.39
N THR A 40 10.00 -1.87 -4.08
CA THR A 40 9.75 -0.42 -4.13
C THR A 40 8.34 -0.11 -3.67
N SER A 41 8.01 1.17 -3.45
CA SER A 41 6.64 1.62 -3.19
C SER A 41 5.67 1.13 -4.29
N VAL A 42 6.07 1.25 -5.56
CA VAL A 42 5.31 0.74 -6.71
C VAL A 42 5.13 -0.78 -6.63
N ALA A 43 6.19 -1.54 -6.37
CA ALA A 43 6.12 -3.00 -6.27
C ALA A 43 5.25 -3.46 -5.09
N ALA A 44 5.28 -2.72 -3.97
CA ALA A 44 4.42 -2.97 -2.81
C ALA A 44 2.93 -2.83 -3.18
N VAL A 45 2.56 -1.74 -3.85
CA VAL A 45 1.17 -1.52 -4.27
C VAL A 45 0.73 -2.49 -5.37
N GLN A 46 1.60 -2.81 -6.33
CA GLN A 46 1.34 -3.85 -7.33
C GLN A 46 1.16 -5.23 -6.69
N TRP A 47 1.90 -5.54 -5.62
CA TRP A 47 1.71 -6.80 -4.91
C TRP A 47 0.34 -6.87 -4.23
N LEU A 48 -0.14 -5.76 -3.64
CA LEU A 48 -1.47 -5.68 -3.01
C LEU A 48 -2.61 -5.95 -3.99
N THR A 49 -2.45 -5.63 -5.28
CA THR A 49 -3.44 -5.91 -6.33
C THR A 49 -3.32 -7.32 -6.93
N GLY A 50 -2.26 -8.06 -6.57
CA GLY A 50 -1.99 -9.40 -7.08
C GLY A 50 -2.78 -10.51 -6.40
N LYS A 51 -2.92 -11.64 -7.11
CA LYS A 51 -3.62 -12.85 -6.61
C LYS A 51 -3.13 -13.32 -5.24
N ALA A 52 -1.81 -13.27 -5.00
CA ALA A 52 -1.22 -13.72 -3.75
C ALA A 52 -1.66 -12.86 -2.54
N ALA A 53 -1.85 -11.56 -2.72
CA ALA A 53 -2.36 -10.69 -1.66
C ALA A 53 -3.86 -10.95 -1.43
N ALA A 54 -4.65 -11.08 -2.50
CA ALA A 54 -6.07 -11.40 -2.40
C ALA A 54 -6.32 -12.71 -1.65
N GLU A 55 -5.61 -13.78 -1.98
CA GLU A 55 -5.71 -15.07 -1.29
C GLU A 55 -5.26 -14.97 0.18
N PHE A 56 -4.26 -14.14 0.47
CA PHE A 56 -3.78 -13.94 1.83
C PHE A 56 -4.82 -13.22 2.69
N PHE A 57 -5.40 -12.11 2.21
CA PHE A 57 -6.40 -11.35 2.94
C PHE A 57 -7.73 -12.09 3.08
N ALA A 58 -8.12 -12.91 2.10
CA ALA A 58 -9.32 -13.75 2.18
C ALA A 58 -9.25 -14.81 3.29
N ARG A 59 -8.05 -15.17 3.75
CA ARG A 59 -7.83 -16.14 4.84
C ARG A 59 -7.70 -15.49 6.22
N GLN A 60 -7.67 -14.16 6.29
CA GLN A 60 -7.55 -13.47 7.58
C GLN A 60 -8.92 -13.38 8.27
N PRO A 61 -8.96 -13.50 9.59
CA PRO A 61 -10.19 -13.34 10.34
C PRO A 61 -10.68 -11.88 10.28
N ALA A 62 -11.99 -11.68 10.19
CA ALA A 62 -12.58 -10.35 9.95
C ALA A 62 -12.38 -9.35 11.10
N ASP A 63 -12.21 -9.86 12.33
CA ASP A 63 -11.88 -9.13 13.55
C ASP A 63 -10.36 -8.94 13.75
N GLY A 64 -9.55 -9.45 12.83
CA GLY A 64 -8.10 -9.31 12.86
C GLY A 64 -7.60 -7.93 12.44
N SER A 65 -6.29 -7.74 12.61
CA SER A 65 -5.58 -6.59 12.06
C SER A 65 -4.22 -7.00 11.49
N ILE A 66 -3.74 -6.22 10.52
CA ILE A 66 -2.38 -6.36 9.97
C ILE A 66 -1.71 -5.01 10.07
N ALA A 67 -0.55 -4.96 10.73
CA ALA A 67 0.19 -3.71 10.95
C ALA A 67 -0.64 -2.60 11.62
N GLY A 68 -1.58 -2.96 12.49
CA GLY A 68 -2.50 -2.03 13.13
C GLY A 68 -3.70 -1.62 12.27
N ILE A 69 -3.80 -2.12 11.03
CA ILE A 69 -4.93 -1.84 10.13
C ILE A 69 -5.98 -2.93 10.32
N PRO A 70 -7.22 -2.59 10.70
CA PRO A 70 -8.32 -3.55 10.82
C PRO A 70 -8.61 -4.23 9.47
N MET A 71 -8.93 -5.52 9.48
CA MET A 71 -9.30 -6.25 8.27
C MET A 71 -10.55 -5.67 7.58
N THR A 72 -11.41 -4.96 8.32
CA THR A 72 -12.54 -4.19 7.79
C THR A 72 -12.13 -2.99 6.92
N ALA A 73 -10.94 -2.42 7.15
CA ALA A 73 -10.41 -1.30 6.39
C ALA A 73 -9.57 -1.75 5.18
N VAL A 74 -9.02 -2.97 5.20
CA VAL A 74 -8.19 -3.52 4.12
C VAL A 74 -8.84 -3.42 2.73
N PRO A 75 -10.15 -3.69 2.54
CA PRO A 75 -10.80 -3.53 1.23
C PRO A 75 -10.65 -2.12 0.62
N ILE A 76 -10.62 -1.07 1.44
CA ILE A 76 -10.43 0.32 0.99
C ILE A 76 -9.02 0.49 0.44
N PHE A 77 -8.00 0.00 1.17
CA PHE A 77 -6.61 0.03 0.72
C PHE A 77 -6.41 -0.73 -0.59
N LEU A 78 -7.05 -1.90 -0.74
CA LEU A 78 -6.98 -2.67 -1.97
C LEU A 78 -7.68 -1.97 -3.14
N ALA A 79 -8.79 -1.26 -2.89
CA ALA A 79 -9.45 -0.44 -3.90
C ALA A 79 -8.55 0.72 -4.37
N ILE A 80 -7.93 1.45 -3.44
CA ILE A 80 -6.98 2.53 -3.77
C ILE A 80 -5.78 1.99 -4.55
N ALA A 81 -5.21 0.86 -4.12
CA ALA A 81 -4.12 0.19 -4.81
C ALA A 81 -4.49 -0.19 -6.26
N LYS A 82 -5.72 -0.67 -6.47
CA LYS A 82 -6.23 -1.01 -7.80
C LYS A 82 -6.44 0.21 -8.67
N GLU A 83 -7.03 1.26 -8.10
CA GLU A 83 -7.28 2.54 -8.79
C GLU A 83 -5.95 3.14 -9.29
N ILE A 84 -4.95 3.24 -8.42
CA ILE A 84 -3.66 3.82 -8.81
C ILE A 84 -2.91 2.96 -9.83
N CYS A 85 -2.94 1.63 -9.69
CA CYS A 85 -2.37 0.74 -10.72
C CYS A 85 -3.09 0.89 -12.07
N GLY A 86 -4.38 1.22 -12.07
CA GLY A 86 -5.16 1.50 -13.28
C GLY A 86 -4.75 2.79 -14.00
N GLN A 87 -4.33 3.83 -13.25
CA GLN A 87 -3.99 5.15 -13.81
C GLN A 87 -2.72 5.15 -14.67
N PHE A 88 -1.75 4.30 -14.35
CA PHE A 88 -0.44 4.32 -15.01
C PHE A 88 -0.29 3.32 -16.17
N GLY A 89 -1.26 2.44 -16.38
CA GLY A 89 -1.29 1.54 -17.54
C GLY A 89 -0.01 0.70 -17.71
N ARG A 90 0.62 0.78 -18.89
CA ARG A 90 1.85 0.02 -19.24
C ARG A 90 3.15 0.79 -19.02
N GLN A 91 3.09 2.10 -18.80
CA GLN A 91 4.29 2.90 -18.55
C GLN A 91 4.50 3.01 -17.04
N PRO A 92 5.65 2.55 -16.52
CA PRO A 92 5.93 2.69 -15.10
C PRO A 92 6.08 4.19 -14.76
N PRO A 93 5.32 4.71 -13.79
CA PRO A 93 5.47 6.09 -13.36
C PRO A 93 6.80 6.28 -12.63
N SER A 94 7.23 7.52 -12.52
CA SER A 94 8.28 7.85 -11.55
C SER A 94 7.78 7.61 -10.12
N GLU A 95 8.67 7.32 -9.17
CA GLU A 95 8.27 7.13 -7.76
C GLU A 95 7.60 8.39 -7.18
N ALA A 96 7.99 9.58 -7.63
CA ALA A 96 7.42 10.85 -7.21
C ALA A 96 5.98 11.03 -7.73
N GLU A 97 5.77 10.82 -9.03
CA GLU A 97 4.44 10.90 -9.65
C GLU A 97 3.49 9.86 -9.05
N PHE A 98 3.98 8.64 -8.82
CA PHE A 98 3.21 7.59 -8.16
C PHE A 98 2.74 8.02 -6.77
N ALA A 99 3.63 8.56 -5.95
CA ALA A 99 3.28 8.98 -4.60
C ALA A 99 2.34 10.19 -4.56
N GLU A 100 2.52 11.16 -5.46
CA GLU A 100 1.64 12.32 -5.57
C GLU A 100 0.20 11.89 -5.93
N ARG A 101 0.04 11.01 -6.92
CA ARG A 101 -1.27 10.44 -7.28
C ARG A 101 -1.86 9.62 -6.15
N LEU A 102 -1.04 8.86 -5.44
CA LEU A 102 -1.47 8.05 -4.31
C LEU A 102 -1.98 8.91 -3.15
N HIS A 103 -1.27 9.98 -2.84
CA HIS A 103 -1.69 10.95 -1.83
C HIS A 103 -3.01 11.63 -2.22
N ALA A 104 -3.15 12.03 -3.49
CA ALA A 104 -4.39 12.61 -4.00
C ALA A 104 -5.59 11.64 -3.89
N LEU A 105 -5.38 10.35 -4.18
CA LEU A 105 -6.39 9.31 -4.01
C LEU A 105 -6.74 9.10 -2.53
N GLY A 106 -5.76 9.09 -1.63
CA GLY A 106 -6.00 9.00 -0.19
C GLY A 106 -6.98 10.07 0.31
N LYS A 107 -6.86 11.30 -0.19
CA LYS A 107 -7.79 12.39 0.11
C LYS A 107 -9.19 12.17 -0.47
N GLN A 108 -9.30 11.68 -1.71
CA GLN A 108 -10.59 11.42 -2.37
C GLN A 108 -11.41 10.32 -1.69
N PHE A 109 -10.74 9.30 -1.16
CA PHE A 109 -11.39 8.20 -0.44
C PHE A 109 -11.78 8.56 1.00
N GLY A 110 -11.56 9.81 1.44
CA GLY A 110 -11.93 10.28 2.77
C GLY A 110 -11.25 9.49 3.88
N VAL A 111 -10.02 9.01 3.63
CA VAL A 111 -9.27 8.20 4.59
C VAL A 111 -8.77 9.10 5.72
N ASP A 112 -9.67 9.39 6.65
CA ASP A 112 -9.40 9.92 7.98
C ASP A 112 -9.26 8.70 8.90
N ILE A 113 -8.04 8.15 9.00
CA ILE A 113 -7.81 7.05 9.95
C ILE A 113 -7.75 7.69 11.33
N PRO A 114 -8.73 7.44 12.22
CA PRO A 114 -8.68 8.00 13.56
C PRO A 114 -7.36 7.57 14.20
N HIS A 115 -6.54 8.55 14.57
CA HIS A 115 -5.40 8.31 15.43
C HIS A 115 -5.96 7.87 16.78
N ALA A 116 -5.87 6.57 17.05
CA ALA A 116 -6.08 6.01 18.39
C ALA A 116 -4.80 6.16 19.21
#